data_AF-A0A418V589-F1
#
_entry.id   AF-A0A418V589-F1
#
_cell.length_a   1.000
_cell.length_b   1.000
_cell.length_c   1.000
_cell.angle_alpha   90.00
_cell.angle_beta   90.00
_cell.angle_gamma   90.00
#
_symmetry.space_group_name_H-M   'P 1'
#
loop_
_entity.id
_entity.type
_entity.pdbx_description
1 polymer ?
#
loop_
_entity_poly.entity_id
_entity_poly.type
_entity_poly.pdbx_seq_one_letter_code
_entity_poly.pdbx_strand_id
1 'polypeptide(L)'
;MTTLPRPSSSPYTNPDVIGDSPAWLSFIWIAFSVALGLMIVGIYFLPVDWWIKGYLYMGTLFLTASTLTLSKSLRDRHEYERLVNRVKSARTEQVLSQYES
;
A
#
# COMPACT_ATOMS: atom_id res chain seq x y z
N MET A 1 -27.83 -28.86 38.87
CA MET A 1 -26.39 -28.73 38.57
C MET A 1 -26.28 -28.32 37.11
N THR A 2 -26.46 -27.02 36.86
CA THR A 2 -26.56 -26.45 35.51
C THR A 2 -25.25 -25.73 35.24
N THR A 3 -24.37 -26.33 34.43
CA THR A 3 -23.10 -25.71 34.05
C THR A 3 -23.40 -24.54 33.13
N LEU A 4 -23.07 -23.32 33.55
CA LEU A 4 -23.26 -22.13 32.73
C LEU A 4 -22.48 -22.28 31.39
N PRO A 5 -23.09 -21.94 30.25
CA PRO A 5 -22.39 -21.97 28.98
C PRO A 5 -21.27 -20.93 28.99
N ARG A 6 -20.03 -21.40 28.77
CA ARG A 6 -18.84 -20.55 28.63
C ARG A 6 -19.05 -19.57 27.47
N PRO A 7 -18.76 -18.26 27.64
CA PRO A 7 -18.84 -17.30 26.54
C PRO A 7 -17.85 -17.71 25.45
N SER A 8 -18.35 -17.88 24.21
CA SER A 8 -17.53 -18.08 23.03
C SER A 8 -16.72 -16.80 22.79
N SER A 9 -15.42 -16.86 23.05
CA SER A 9 -14.48 -15.78 22.72
C SER A 9 -14.62 -15.41 21.25
N SER A 10 -14.87 -14.12 21.00
CA SER A 10 -15.15 -13.54 19.68
C SER A 10 -14.17 -14.05 18.61
N PRO A 11 -14.65 -14.55 17.46
CA PRO A 11 -13.80 -14.98 16.36
C PRO A 11 -13.28 -13.72 15.66
N TYR A 12 -12.15 -13.20 16.12
CA TYR A 12 -11.35 -12.28 15.31
C TYR A 12 -10.73 -13.08 14.15
N THR A 13 -11.56 -13.43 13.17
CA THR A 13 -11.10 -13.84 11.84
C THR A 13 -10.35 -12.64 11.29
N ASN A 14 -9.03 -12.70 11.28
CA ASN A 14 -8.26 -11.75 10.49
C ASN A 14 -8.84 -11.85 9.07
N PRO A 15 -9.33 -10.76 8.45
CA PRO A 15 -9.53 -10.80 7.02
C PRO A 15 -8.15 -11.09 6.44
N ASP A 16 -8.02 -12.28 5.87
CA ASP A 16 -6.79 -12.79 5.32
C ASP A 16 -6.23 -11.67 4.42
N VAL A 17 -5.00 -11.25 4.68
CA VAL A 17 -4.28 -10.38 3.75
C VAL A 17 -4.05 -11.25 2.53
N ILE A 18 -5.02 -11.28 1.62
CA ILE A 18 -4.92 -11.98 0.35
C ILE A 18 -3.81 -11.23 -0.39
N GLY A 19 -2.61 -11.79 -0.33
CA GLY A 19 -1.47 -11.30 -1.09
C GLY A 19 -1.77 -11.48 -2.57
N ASP A 20 -1.52 -10.44 -3.36
CA ASP A 20 -1.65 -10.52 -4.80
C ASP A 20 -0.79 -11.67 -5.36
N SER A 21 -1.32 -12.38 -6.35
CA SER A 21 -0.60 -13.47 -7.02
C SER A 21 0.76 -12.97 -7.56
N PRO A 22 1.85 -13.75 -7.44
CA PRO A 22 3.16 -13.37 -7.98
C PRO A 22 3.13 -13.02 -9.48
N ALA A 23 2.23 -13.65 -10.24
CA ALA A 23 2.03 -13.37 -11.66
C ALA A 23 1.41 -12.00 -11.92
N TRP A 24 0.55 -11.52 -11.01
CA TRP A 24 -0.02 -10.18 -11.10
C TRP A 24 1.02 -9.11 -10.79
N LEU A 25 1.88 -9.36 -9.80
CA LEU A 25 2.95 -8.44 -9.44
C LEU A 25 3.97 -8.27 -10.58
N SER A 26 4.36 -9.37 -11.25
CA SER A 26 5.25 -9.29 -12.41
C SER A 26 4.62 -8.54 -13.58
N PHE A 27 3.32 -8.75 -13.84
CA PHE A 27 2.58 -7.99 -14.86
C PHE A 27 2.63 -6.48 -14.60
N ILE A 28 2.37 -6.03 -13.37
CA ILE A 28 2.42 -4.60 -13.01
C ILE A 28 3.81 -4.02 -13.28
N TRP A 29 4.87 -4.72 -12.86
CA TRP A 29 6.24 -4.25 -13.07
C TRP A 29 6.59 -4.15 -14.55
N ILE A 30 6.21 -5.15 -15.36
CA ILE A 30 6.43 -5.14 -16.81
C ILE A 30 5.66 -3.99 -17.45
N ALA A 31 4.37 -3.84 -17.15
CA ALA A 31 3.55 -2.77 -17.71
C ALA A 31 4.09 -1.38 -17.38
N PHE A 32 4.54 -1.18 -16.13
CA PHE A 32 5.17 0.06 -15.70
C PHE A 32 6.49 0.33 -16.44
N SER A 33 7.37 -0.68 -16.56
CA SER A 33 8.63 -0.54 -17.29
C SER A 33 8.41 -0.25 -18.77
N VAL A 34 7.42 -0.89 -19.40
CA VAL A 34 7.06 -0.63 -20.81
C VAL A 34 6.52 0.79 -20.95
N ALA A 35 5.63 1.24 -20.07
CA ALA A 35 5.08 2.59 -20.12
C ALA A 35 6.17 3.67 -19.94
N LEU A 36 7.06 3.50 -18.96
CA LEU A 36 8.19 4.42 -18.75
C LEU A 36 9.16 4.41 -19.94
N GLY A 37 9.42 3.22 -20.50
CA GLY A 37 10.25 3.04 -21.70
C GLY A 37 9.66 3.75 -22.91
N LEU A 38 8.36 3.61 -23.17
CA LEU A 38 7.65 4.32 -24.25
C LEU A 38 7.75 5.84 -24.09
N MET A 39 7.65 6.34 -22.86
CA MET A 39 7.80 7.78 -22.61
C MET A 39 9.22 8.25 -22.97
N ILE A 40 10.25 7.54 -22.48
CA ILE A 40 11.66 7.85 -22.77
C ILE A 40 11.93 7.78 -24.28
N VAL A 41 11.45 6.74 -24.96
CA VAL A 41 11.57 6.59 -26.41
C VAL A 41 10.87 7.74 -27.14
N GLY A 42 9.68 8.16 -26.68
CA GLY A 42 8.98 9.33 -27.22
C GLY A 42 9.79 10.62 -27.14
N ILE A 43 10.47 10.86 -26.01
CA ILE A 43 11.38 12.00 -25.85
C ILE A 43 12.59 11.87 -26.79
N TYR A 44 13.11 10.66 -27.00
CA TYR A 44 14.24 10.42 -27.90
C TYR A 44 13.93 10.79 -29.36
N PHE A 45 12.76 10.36 -29.87
CA PHE A 45 12.32 10.63 -31.25
C PHE A 45 11.94 12.09 -31.52
N LEU A 46 11.78 12.91 -30.48
CA LEU A 46 11.40 14.31 -30.63
C LEU A 46 12.55 15.11 -31.29
N PRO A 47 12.33 15.86 -32.38
CA PRO A 47 13.38 16.61 -33.08
C PRO A 47 13.64 17.96 -32.38
N VAL A 48 14.22 17.90 -31.17
CA VAL A 48 14.55 19.07 -30.35
C VAL A 48 16.02 19.05 -29.94
N ASP A 49 16.49 20.20 -29.47
CA ASP A 49 17.83 20.36 -28.91
C ASP A 49 18.11 19.41 -27.73
N TRP A 50 19.36 18.99 -27.61
CA TRP A 50 19.80 18.04 -26.59
C TRP A 50 19.54 18.52 -25.15
N TRP A 51 19.67 19.82 -24.89
CA TRP A 51 19.42 20.40 -23.56
C TRP A 51 17.95 20.27 -23.15
N ILE A 52 17.03 20.48 -24.10
CA ILE A 52 15.59 20.38 -23.87
C ILE A 52 15.19 18.93 -23.61
N LYS A 53 15.75 17.98 -24.37
CA LYS A 53 15.54 16.55 -24.11
C LYS A 53 15.97 16.19 -22.69
N GLY A 54 17.13 16.67 -22.25
CA GLY A 54 17.62 16.49 -20.88
C GLY A 54 16.64 16.98 -19.82
N TYR A 55 16.07 18.17 -19.99
CA TYR A 55 15.07 18.72 -19.06
C TYR A 55 13.81 17.84 -18.98
N LEU A 56 13.32 17.36 -20.13
CA LEU A 56 12.15 16.47 -20.19
C LEU A 56 12.43 15.12 -19.53
N TYR A 57 13.62 14.54 -19.73
CA TYR A 57 14.01 13.31 -19.04
C TYR A 57 14.07 13.49 -17.53
N MET A 58 14.70 14.57 -17.05
CA MET A 58 14.78 14.88 -15.63
C MET A 58 13.39 15.02 -15.01
N GLY A 59 12.51 15.80 -15.64
CA GLY A 59 11.13 15.98 -15.18
C GLY A 59 10.34 14.67 -15.16
N THR A 60 10.43 13.87 -16.21
CA THR A 60 9.71 12.58 -16.34
C THR A 60 10.16 11.59 -15.27
N LEU A 61 11.47 11.42 -15.08
CA LEU A 61 12.03 10.50 -14.09
C LEU A 61 11.71 10.98 -12.66
N PHE A 62 11.89 12.26 -12.40
CA PHE A 62 11.64 12.84 -11.07
C PHE A 62 10.16 12.76 -10.67
N LEU A 63 9.25 13.09 -11.59
CA LEU A 63 7.81 13.01 -11.37
C LEU A 63 7.38 11.56 -11.11
N THR A 64 7.88 10.62 -11.93
CA THR A 64 7.57 9.19 -11.78
C THR A 64 8.06 8.66 -10.44
N ALA A 65 9.32 8.93 -10.08
CA ALA A 65 9.89 8.50 -8.80
C ALA A 65 9.13 9.10 -7.60
N SER A 66 8.79 10.40 -7.67
CA SER A 66 8.00 11.07 -6.63
C SER A 66 6.61 10.47 -6.47
N THR A 67 5.95 10.12 -7.59
CA THR A 67 4.63 9.47 -7.57
C THR A 67 4.70 8.08 -6.92
N LEU A 68 5.74 7.29 -7.21
CA LEU A 68 5.93 5.98 -6.59
C LEU A 68 6.20 6.09 -5.08
N THR A 69 7.01 7.06 -4.66
CA THR A 69 7.27 7.34 -3.24
C THR A 69 6.01 7.80 -2.52
N LEU A 70 5.22 8.66 -3.17
CA LEU A 70 3.92 9.11 -2.65
C LEU A 70 2.94 7.94 -2.50
N SER A 71 2.85 7.06 -3.50
CA SER A 71 1.99 5.87 -3.47
C SER A 71 2.37 4.93 -2.32
N LYS A 72 3.67 4.67 -2.13
CA LYS A 72 4.16 3.89 -0.98
C LYS A 72 3.80 4.56 0.34
N SER A 73 4.11 5.84 0.48
CA SER A 73 3.83 6.60 1.70
C SER A 73 2.34 6.58 2.07
N LEU A 74 1.46 6.63 1.06
CA LEU A 74 0.01 6.56 1.26
C LEU A 74 -0.43 5.15 1.71
N ARG A 75 0.12 4.10 1.08
CA ARG A 75 -0.14 2.71 1.47
C ARG A 75 0.35 2.43 2.89
N ASP A 76 1.56 2.86 3.19
CA ASP A 76 2.16 2.70 4.52
C ASP A 76 1.28 3.39 5.58
N ARG A 77 0.85 4.64 5.34
CA ARG A 77 -0.10 5.35 6.23
C ARG A 77 -1.40 4.59 6.45
N HIS A 78 -1.96 4.02 5.39
CA HIS A 78 -3.19 3.23 5.49
C HIS A 78 -3.02 1.96 6.34
N GLU A 79 -1.87 1.31 6.23
CA GLU A 79 -1.51 0.15 7.06
C GLU A 79 -1.28 0.56 8.52
N TYR A 80 -0.57 1.66 8.78
CA TYR A 80 -0.35 2.20 10.13
C TYR A 80 -1.67 2.53 10.85
N GLU A 81 -2.61 3.23 10.19
CA GLU A 81 -3.91 3.58 10.78
C GLU A 81 -4.72 2.33 11.16
N ARG A 82 -4.71 1.30 10.29
CA ARG A 82 -5.37 0.01 10.58
C ARG A 82 -4.78 -0.67 11.82
N LEU A 83 -3.45 -0.70 11.95
CA LEU A 83 -2.77 -1.29 13.10
C LEU A 83 -3.06 -0.52 14.39
N VAL A 84 -3.01 0.81 14.34
CA VAL A 84 -3.31 1.68 15.48
C VAL A 84 -4.75 1.46 15.96
N ASN A 85 -5.72 1.35 15.06
CA ASN A 85 -7.12 1.10 15.44
C ASN A 85 -7.34 -0.29 16.07
N ARG A 86 -6.59 -1.31 15.64
CA ARG A 86 -6.59 -2.64 16.30
C ARG A 86 -6.02 -2.58 17.70
N VAL A 87 -4.92 -1.85 17.92
CA VAL A 87 -4.34 -1.68 19.26
C VAL A 87 -5.30 -0.90 20.16
N LYS A 88 -5.91 0.18 19.65
CA LYS A 88 -6.89 0.97 20.40
C LYS A 88 -8.08 0.11 20.83
N SER A 89 -8.69 -0.66 19.93
CA SER A 89 -9.82 -1.54 20.26
C SER A 89 -9.45 -2.60 21.31
N ALA A 90 -8.30 -3.28 21.16
CA ALA A 90 -7.84 -4.26 22.15
C ALA A 90 -7.58 -3.64 23.54
N ARG A 91 -7.03 -2.40 23.59
CA ARG A 91 -6.83 -1.67 24.85
C ARG A 91 -8.16 -1.22 25.46
N THR A 92 -9.09 -0.76 24.64
CA THR A 92 -10.44 -0.40 25.09
C THR A 92 -11.17 -1.60 25.68
N GLU A 93 -11.08 -2.77 25.04
CA GLU A 93 -11.65 -4.02 25.58
C GLU A 93 -11.04 -4.41 26.92
N GLN A 94 -9.71 -4.30 27.09
CA GLN A 94 -9.04 -4.55 28.38
C GLN A 94 -9.57 -3.63 29.49
N VAL A 95 -9.67 -2.33 29.20
CA VAL A 95 -10.17 -1.34 30.16
C VAL A 95 -11.61 -1.66 30.56
N LEU A 96 -12.49 -1.96 29.58
CA LEU A 96 -13.89 -2.32 29.87
C LEU A 96 -14.00 -3.58 30.74
N SER A 97 -13.21 -4.62 30.46
CA SER A 97 -13.24 -5.87 31.23
C SER A 97 -12.77 -5.73 32.69
N GLN A 98 -11.94 -4.74 33.01
CA GLN A 98 -11.53 -4.44 34.39
C GLN A 98 -12.64 -3.81 35.23
N TYR A 99 -13.66 -3.19 34.59
CA TYR A 99 -14.80 -2.59 35.30
C TYR A 99 -16.00 -3.55 35.40
N GLU A 100 -16.09 -4.57 34.53
CA GLU A 100 -17.11 -5.62 34.62
C GLU A 100 -16.79 -6.73 35.64
N SER A 101 -15.58 -6.74 36.22
CA SER A 101 -15.15 -7.65 37.31
C SER A 101 -15.34 -7.02 38.69
#